data_AF-A0A0V0TD34-F1
#
_entry.id   AF-A0A0V0TD34-F1
#
_cell.length_a   1.000
_cell.length_b   1.000
_cell.length_c   1.000
_cell.angle_alpha   90.00
_cell.angle_beta   90.00
_cell.angle_gamma   90.00
#
_symmetry.space_group_name_H-M   'P 1'
#
loop_
_entity.id
_entity.type
_entity.pdbx_description
1 polymer ?
#
loop_
_entity_poly.entity_id
_entity_poly.type
_entity_poly.pdbx_seq_one_letter_code
_entity_poly.pdbx_strand_id
1 'polypeptide(L)'
;MNPLSHLSSTVKQVNEDSTEQFITQLIINVEEHILLYHVNKLPMIQHIIQISTPESSGQIKKRFAETCYSTAGLPYNMSGRIIGPRGCTVKAIQIFVEPNYESIVKFKLWRTFECINCLLKTFSSDEDTVNAIQLKDLKFYATQAEMLK
;
A
#
# COMPACT_ATOMS: atom_id res chain seq x y z
N MET A 1 -50.45 -8.78 -35.03
CA MET A 1 -49.69 -9.12 -33.80
C MET A 1 -48.54 -8.13 -33.70
N ASN A 2 -48.47 -7.36 -32.61
CA ASN A 2 -47.63 -6.17 -32.50
C ASN A 2 -46.19 -6.55 -32.06
N PRO A 3 -45.10 -6.12 -32.73
CA PRO A 3 -43.73 -6.50 -32.38
C PRO A 3 -43.17 -5.85 -31.10
N LEU A 4 -43.99 -5.05 -30.40
CA LEU A 4 -43.57 -4.23 -29.26
C LEU A 4 -43.58 -4.95 -27.91
N SER A 5 -44.05 -6.21 -27.82
CA SER A 5 -44.06 -6.98 -26.57
C SER A 5 -42.73 -7.64 -26.21
N HIS A 6 -41.72 -7.61 -27.10
CA HIS A 6 -40.42 -8.24 -26.87
C HIS A 6 -39.33 -7.28 -26.35
N LEU A 7 -39.61 -5.98 -26.27
CA LEU A 7 -38.66 -4.98 -25.73
C LEU A 7 -38.87 -4.69 -24.24
N SER A 8 -39.91 -5.24 -23.61
CA SER A 8 -40.23 -4.95 -22.19
C SER A 8 -39.70 -5.99 -21.19
N SER A 9 -39.17 -7.13 -21.65
CA SER A 9 -38.71 -8.21 -20.77
C SER A 9 -37.19 -8.34 -20.66
N THR A 10 -36.45 -7.36 -21.17
CA THR A 10 -34.98 -7.30 -21.02
C THR A 10 -34.56 -5.95 -20.46
N VAL A 11 -35.28 -5.45 -19.46
CA VAL A 11 -34.55 -4.81 -18.34
C VAL A 11 -33.84 -5.97 -17.67
N LYS A 12 -32.62 -6.25 -18.15
CA LYS A 12 -31.70 -7.15 -17.46
C LYS A 12 -31.74 -6.72 -16.00
N GLN A 13 -32.19 -7.62 -15.12
CA GLN A 13 -31.54 -7.75 -13.83
C GLN A 13 -30.06 -7.92 -14.16
N VAL A 14 -29.37 -6.80 -14.32
CA VAL A 14 -27.93 -6.76 -14.12
C VAL A 14 -27.81 -7.28 -12.70
N ASN A 15 -27.30 -8.51 -12.56
CA ASN A 15 -27.06 -9.12 -11.26
C ASN A 15 -26.38 -8.05 -10.41
N GLU A 16 -27.07 -7.60 -9.38
CA GLU A 16 -26.58 -6.55 -8.47
C GLU A 16 -25.19 -6.97 -7.93
N ASP A 17 -25.04 -8.28 -7.69
CA ASP A 17 -23.80 -8.99 -7.36
C ASP A 17 -22.68 -8.84 -8.41
N SER A 18 -23.00 -8.82 -9.71
CA SER A 18 -22.00 -8.58 -10.78
C SER A 18 -21.57 -7.11 -10.87
N THR A 19 -22.47 -6.18 -10.53
CA THR A 19 -22.13 -4.74 -10.49
C THR A 19 -21.29 -4.45 -9.26
N GLU A 20 -21.64 -5.02 -8.11
CA GLU A 20 -20.90 -4.91 -6.86
C GLU A 20 -19.49 -5.50 -7.00
N GLN A 21 -19.35 -6.68 -7.61
CA GLN A 21 -18.04 -7.27 -7.91
C GLN A 21 -17.19 -6.39 -8.84
N PHE A 22 -17.81 -5.82 -9.88
CA PHE A 22 -17.11 -4.91 -10.79
C PHE A 22 -16.64 -3.62 -10.10
N ILE A 23 -17.49 -3.01 -9.29
CA ILE A 23 -17.16 -1.81 -8.49
C ILE A 23 -16.04 -2.15 -7.49
N THR A 24 -16.13 -3.29 -6.81
CA THR A 24 -15.11 -3.76 -5.87
C THR A 24 -13.77 -3.95 -6.57
N GLN A 25 -13.75 -4.57 -7.75
CA GLN A 25 -12.54 -4.77 -8.53
C GLN A 25 -11.93 -3.43 -9.01
N LEU A 26 -12.77 -2.48 -9.41
CA LEU A 26 -12.31 -1.13 -9.76
C LEU A 26 -11.66 -0.44 -8.57
N ILE A 27 -12.27 -0.53 -7.38
CA ILE A 27 -11.73 0.05 -6.14
C ILE A 27 -10.37 -0.58 -5.81
N ILE A 28 -10.26 -1.92 -5.86
CA ILE A 28 -9.00 -2.65 -5.62
C ILE A 28 -7.91 -2.19 -6.58
N ASN A 29 -8.20 -2.15 -7.89
CA ASN A 29 -7.21 -1.76 -8.90
C ASN A 29 -6.74 -0.31 -8.68
N VAL A 30 -7.65 0.60 -8.32
CA VAL A 30 -7.30 1.99 -7.99
C VAL A 30 -6.43 2.05 -6.74
N GLU A 31 -6.74 1.28 -5.69
CA GLU A 31 -5.91 1.21 -4.48
C GLU A 31 -4.49 0.70 -4.80
N GLU A 32 -4.36 -0.37 -5.58
CA GLU A 32 -3.07 -0.93 -5.98
C GLU A 32 -2.24 0.08 -6.77
N HIS A 33 -2.85 0.79 -7.72
CA HIS A 33 -2.19 1.85 -8.48
C HIS A 33 -1.74 3.02 -7.58
N ILE A 34 -2.55 3.41 -6.59
CA ILE A 34 -2.18 4.47 -5.64
C ILE A 34 -1.04 4.01 -4.73
N LEU A 35 -1.05 2.76 -4.26
CA LEU A 35 0.03 2.19 -3.45
C LEU A 35 1.34 2.13 -4.24
N LEU A 36 1.28 1.67 -5.50
CA LEU A 36 2.45 1.63 -6.38
C LEU A 36 2.98 3.05 -6.66
N TYR A 37 2.09 4.02 -6.87
CA TYR A 37 2.46 5.43 -7.02
C TYR A 37 3.16 5.97 -5.77
N HIS A 38 2.60 5.71 -4.59
CA HIS A 38 3.16 6.14 -3.31
C HIS A 38 4.57 5.56 -3.07
N VAL A 39 4.74 4.26 -3.30
CA VAL A 39 6.05 3.59 -3.19
C VAL A 39 7.08 4.18 -4.14
N ASN A 40 6.68 4.40 -5.40
CA ASN A 40 7.57 4.99 -6.41
C ASN A 40 7.98 6.43 -6.09
N LYS A 41 7.20 7.12 -5.25
CA LYS A 41 7.50 8.47 -4.80
C LYS A 41 8.39 8.51 -3.56
N LEU A 42 8.62 7.39 -2.87
CA LEU A 42 9.53 7.29 -1.72
C LEU A 42 10.92 6.82 -2.19
N PRO A 43 11.80 7.72 -2.69
CA PRO A 43 13.09 7.34 -3.28
C PRO A 43 13.99 6.60 -2.28
N MET A 44 13.87 6.93 -1.00
CA MET A 44 14.61 6.27 0.07
C MET A 44 14.24 4.80 0.27
N ILE A 45 13.07 4.35 -0.22
CA ILE A 45 12.66 2.95 -0.13
C ILE A 45 12.87 2.22 -1.47
N GLN A 46 12.86 2.95 -2.60
CA GLN A 46 13.04 2.33 -3.93
C GLN A 46 14.30 1.46 -4.04
N HIS A 47 15.43 1.93 -3.52
CA HIS A 47 16.68 1.16 -3.57
C HIS A 47 16.58 -0.17 -2.81
N ILE A 48 15.81 -0.22 -1.72
CA ILE A 48 15.59 -1.41 -0.88
C ILE A 48 14.69 -2.42 -1.60
N ILE A 49 13.63 -1.93 -2.26
CA ILE A 49 12.67 -2.77 -2.98
C ILE A 49 13.33 -3.44 -4.21
N GLN A 50 14.26 -2.73 -4.86
CA GLN A 50 14.97 -3.22 -6.04
C GLN A 50 16.06 -4.25 -5.74
N ILE A 51 16.48 -4.42 -4.47
CA ILE A 51 17.48 -5.44 -4.10
C ILE A 51 16.95 -6.82 -4.48
N SER A 52 17.69 -7.58 -5.29
CA SER A 52 17.27 -8.91 -5.71
C SER A 52 17.03 -9.84 -4.53
N THR A 53 15.97 -10.63 -4.60
CA THR A 53 15.71 -11.69 -3.61
C THR A 53 16.76 -12.78 -3.73
N PRO A 54 17.26 -13.35 -2.62
CA PRO A 54 18.17 -14.48 -2.65
C PRO A 54 17.47 -15.72 -3.21
N GLU A 55 18.26 -16.71 -3.62
CA GLU A 55 17.73 -18.01 -4.02
C GLU A 55 16.90 -18.66 -2.90
N SER A 56 15.81 -19.30 -3.30
CA SER A 56 14.94 -20.06 -2.41
C SER A 56 15.68 -21.27 -1.85
N SER A 57 15.77 -21.36 -0.52
CA SER A 57 16.31 -22.53 0.16
C SER A 57 15.66 -22.74 1.53
N GLY A 58 15.62 -23.99 1.97
CA GLY A 58 14.98 -24.40 3.22
C GLY A 58 13.50 -24.72 3.07
N GLN A 59 12.76 -24.66 4.18
CA GLN A 59 11.32 -24.95 4.23
C GLN A 59 10.48 -23.68 4.13
N ILE A 60 9.23 -23.82 3.69
CA ILE A 60 8.24 -22.73 3.76
C ILE A 60 7.94 -22.45 5.23
N LYS A 61 8.15 -21.20 5.68
CA LYS A 61 7.90 -20.80 7.06
C LYS A 61 7.13 -19.49 7.12
N LYS A 62 6.30 -19.38 8.16
CA LYS A 62 5.79 -18.09 8.65
C LYS A 62 6.68 -17.66 9.80
N ARG A 63 7.17 -16.42 9.77
CA ARG A 63 8.01 -15.85 10.83
C ARG A 63 7.47 -14.48 11.22
N PHE A 64 7.74 -14.11 12.46
CA PHE A 64 7.46 -12.80 13.01
C PHE A 64 8.75 -12.26 13.61
N ALA A 65 8.92 -10.95 13.54
CA ALA A 65 9.99 -10.24 14.19
C ALA A 65 9.43 -8.94 14.76
N GLU A 66 9.97 -8.52 15.90
CA GLU A 66 9.56 -7.32 16.60
C GLU A 66 10.79 -6.43 16.79
N THR A 67 10.57 -5.12 16.80
CA THR A 67 11.59 -4.12 17.11
C THR A 67 10.94 -2.96 17.84
N CYS A 68 11.69 -2.28 18.69
CA CYS A 68 11.23 -1.14 19.47
C CYS A 68 11.98 0.11 19.03
N TYR A 69 11.25 1.20 18.81
CA TYR A 69 11.84 2.51 18.50
C TYR A 69 11.47 3.51 19.59
N SER A 70 12.43 4.36 19.97
CA SER A 70 12.17 5.50 20.85
C SER A 70 11.48 6.62 20.06
N THR A 71 10.40 7.16 20.60
CA THR A 71 9.74 8.36 20.06
C THR A 71 10.35 9.66 20.58
N ALA A 72 11.22 9.60 21.59
CA ALA A 72 11.78 10.77 22.25
C ALA A 72 12.70 11.55 21.30
N GLY A 73 12.48 12.87 21.20
CA GLY A 73 13.34 13.76 20.41
C GLY A 73 13.11 13.73 18.90
N LEU A 74 12.08 13.02 18.42
CA LEU A 74 11.75 13.02 16.99
C LEU A 74 10.94 14.27 16.62
N PRO A 75 11.27 14.95 15.50
CA PRO A 75 10.55 16.14 15.03
C PRO A 75 9.23 15.81 14.32
N TYR A 76 8.78 14.55 14.34
CA TYR A 76 7.60 14.06 13.64
C TYR A 76 6.87 12.96 14.43
N ASN A 77 5.61 12.71 14.06
CA ASN A 77 4.83 11.60 14.60
C ASN A 77 5.29 10.28 13.95
N MET A 78 6.01 9.45 14.71
CA MET A 78 6.52 8.16 14.24
C MET A 78 5.41 7.25 13.70
N SER A 79 4.33 7.06 14.44
CA SER A 79 3.24 6.15 14.06
C SER A 79 2.56 6.59 12.76
N GLY A 80 2.23 7.86 12.65
CA GLY A 80 1.65 8.45 11.45
C GLY A 80 2.56 8.35 10.24
N ARG A 81 3.89 8.44 10.44
CA ARG A 81 4.89 8.27 9.39
C ARG A 81 5.00 6.83 8.89
N ILE A 82 4.96 5.85 9.79
CA ILE A 82 4.99 4.43 9.42
C ILE A 82 3.69 4.00 8.73
N ILE A 83 2.55 4.43 9.26
CA ILE A 83 1.23 4.05 8.74
C ILE A 83 0.96 4.78 7.41
N GLY A 84 1.22 6.08 7.37
CA GLY A 84 0.91 6.95 6.25
C GLY A 84 -0.58 7.26 6.08
N PRO A 85 -0.94 8.17 5.16
CA PRO A 85 -2.32 8.50 4.84
C PRO A 85 -3.12 7.26 4.44
N ARG A 86 -4.24 6.99 5.14
CA ARG A 86 -5.08 5.79 4.93
C ARG A 86 -4.32 4.45 5.01
N GLY A 87 -3.17 4.40 5.67
CA GLY A 87 -2.36 3.19 5.75
C GLY A 87 -1.55 2.88 4.49
N CYS A 88 -1.40 3.82 3.55
CA CYS A 88 -0.73 3.56 2.27
C CYS A 88 0.74 3.16 2.46
N THR A 89 1.46 3.78 3.39
CA THR A 89 2.89 3.50 3.63
C THR A 89 3.09 2.11 4.26
N VAL A 90 2.25 1.71 5.22
CA VAL A 90 2.36 0.37 5.80
C VAL A 90 1.90 -0.71 4.83
N LYS A 91 0.82 -0.49 4.06
CA LYS A 91 0.37 -1.42 3.00
C LYS A 91 1.47 -1.64 1.95
N ALA A 92 2.16 -0.57 1.57
CA ALA A 92 3.30 -0.60 0.65
C ALA A 92 4.47 -1.47 1.15
N ILE A 93 4.71 -1.52 2.46
CA ILE A 93 5.76 -2.35 3.06
C ILE A 93 5.25 -3.79 3.28
N GLN A 94 3.95 -3.95 3.54
CA GLN A 94 3.32 -5.24 3.83
C GLN A 94 3.41 -6.24 2.67
N ILE A 95 3.64 -5.80 1.43
CA ILE A 95 3.84 -6.71 0.27
C ILE A 95 4.96 -7.76 0.49
N PHE A 96 5.83 -7.55 1.49
CA PHE A 96 6.90 -8.48 1.84
C PHE A 96 6.52 -9.55 2.88
N VAL A 97 5.30 -9.64 3.41
CA VAL A 97 5.03 -10.48 4.61
C VAL A 97 4.44 -11.87 4.35
N GLU A 98 4.36 -12.31 3.10
CA GLU A 98 3.84 -13.64 2.77
C GLU A 98 4.79 -14.78 3.17
N PRO A 99 4.26 -15.94 3.63
CA PRO A 99 5.04 -17.15 3.86
C PRO A 99 5.88 -17.52 2.64
N ASN A 100 7.12 -17.92 2.87
CA ASN A 100 8.04 -18.29 1.80
C ASN A 100 9.14 -19.20 2.32
N TYR A 101 10.08 -19.60 1.46
CA TYR A 101 11.30 -20.29 1.83
C TYR A 101 12.05 -19.52 2.93
N GLU A 102 12.65 -20.24 3.87
CA GLU A 102 13.32 -19.65 5.03
C GLU A 102 14.37 -18.60 4.67
N SER A 103 15.14 -18.80 3.59
CA SER A 103 16.07 -17.79 3.07
C SER A 103 15.37 -16.49 2.66
N ILE A 104 14.25 -16.61 1.93
CA ILE A 104 13.46 -15.49 1.41
C ILE A 104 12.72 -14.77 2.55
N VAL A 105 12.17 -15.50 3.52
CA VAL A 105 11.47 -14.91 4.67
C VAL A 105 12.41 -14.07 5.52
N LYS A 106 13.62 -14.55 5.81
CA LYS A 106 14.63 -13.77 6.55
C LYS A 106 14.99 -12.48 5.81
N PHE A 107 15.17 -12.57 4.49
CA PHE A 107 15.47 -11.43 3.66
C PHE A 107 14.30 -10.42 3.57
N LYS A 108 13.06 -10.91 3.45
CA LYS A 108 11.83 -10.09 3.50
C LYS A 108 11.67 -9.35 4.84
N LEU A 109 11.98 -10.01 5.96
CA LEU A 109 11.99 -9.38 7.29
C LEU A 109 13.04 -8.27 7.38
N TRP A 110 14.29 -8.57 6.98
CA TRP A 110 15.35 -7.57 6.92
C TRP A 110 14.94 -6.36 6.06
N ARG A 111 14.44 -6.62 4.84
CA ARG A 111 13.97 -5.58 3.93
C ARG A 111 12.89 -4.70 4.56
N THR A 112 11.94 -5.31 5.26
CA THR A 112 10.87 -4.60 5.98
C THR A 112 11.43 -3.64 7.04
N PHE A 113 12.40 -4.11 7.84
CA PHE A 113 13.06 -3.26 8.83
C PHE A 113 13.86 -2.12 8.18
N GLU A 114 14.57 -2.38 7.09
CA GLU A 114 15.28 -1.33 6.37
C GLU A 114 14.33 -0.25 5.82
N CYS A 115 13.17 -0.65 5.27
CA CYS A 115 12.15 0.32 4.86
C CYS A 115 11.70 1.21 6.03
N ILE A 116 11.44 0.61 7.20
CA ILE A 116 11.03 1.35 8.41
C ILE A 116 12.18 2.27 8.87
N ASN A 117 13.42 1.77 8.91
CA ASN A 117 14.60 2.57 9.28
C ASN A 117 14.77 3.77 8.35
N CYS A 118 14.56 3.60 7.03
CA CYS A 118 14.57 4.71 6.08
C CYS A 118 13.47 5.73 6.35
N LEU A 119 12.25 5.27 6.67
CA LEU A 119 11.15 6.17 7.06
C LEU A 119 11.45 6.95 8.35
N LEU A 120 12.19 6.36 9.28
CA LEU A 120 12.53 6.97 10.57
C LEU A 120 13.87 7.71 10.56
N LYS A 121 14.58 7.75 9.43
CA LYS A 121 15.84 8.47 9.36
C LYS A 121 15.57 9.98 9.38
N THR A 122 16.18 10.69 10.32
CA THR A 122 16.26 12.16 10.33
C THR A 122 17.45 12.58 9.47
N PHE A 123 17.20 13.26 8.35
CA PHE A 123 18.26 13.87 7.56
C PHE A 123 18.57 15.25 8.16
N SER A 124 19.86 15.54 8.37
CA SER A 124 20.34 16.82 8.94
C SER A 124 20.32 17.98 7.93
N SER A 125 20.00 17.70 6.68
CA SER A 125 19.89 18.64 5.57
C SER A 125 18.73 18.17 4.68
N ASP A 126 17.93 19.14 4.25
CA ASP A 126 16.86 19.07 3.25
C ASP A 126 15.50 18.49 3.69
N GLU A 127 14.46 19.20 3.23
CA GLU A 127 13.02 19.00 3.39
C GLU A 127 12.60 17.56 3.74
N ASP A 128 11.76 17.40 4.77
CA ASP A 128 11.16 16.12 5.14
C ASP A 128 10.33 15.55 3.98
N THR A 129 10.99 14.83 3.08
CA THR A 129 10.41 14.32 1.84
C THR A 129 9.30 13.31 2.12
N VAL A 130 9.45 12.47 3.15
CA VAL A 130 8.40 11.52 3.58
C VAL A 130 7.14 12.27 3.95
N ASN A 131 7.25 13.27 4.83
CA ASN A 131 6.12 14.07 5.26
C ASN A 131 5.54 14.88 4.10
N ALA A 132 6.37 15.42 3.20
CA ALA A 132 5.91 16.14 2.01
C ALA A 132 5.09 15.25 1.06
N ILE A 133 5.50 14.00 0.86
CA ILE A 133 4.78 13.02 0.05
C ILE A 133 3.47 12.64 0.74
N GLN A 134 3.53 12.27 2.02
CA GLN A 134 2.34 11.89 2.79
C GLN A 134 1.33 13.04 2.89
N LEU A 135 1.80 14.29 2.99
CA LEU A 135 0.91 15.46 2.97
C LEU A 135 0.24 15.67 1.61
N LYS A 136 0.95 15.41 0.50
CA LYS A 136 0.36 15.46 -0.85
C LYS A 136 -0.71 14.38 -1.02
N ASP A 137 -0.46 13.16 -0.55
CA ASP A 137 -1.43 12.06 -0.62
C ASP A 137 -2.66 12.35 0.24
N LEU A 138 -2.46 12.89 1.45
CA LEU A 138 -3.58 13.30 2.32
C LEU A 138 -4.48 14.34 1.65
N LYS A 139 -3.89 15.36 0.99
CA LYS A 139 -4.65 16.37 0.22
C LYS A 139 -5.41 15.74 -0.94
N PHE A 140 -4.76 14.84 -1.69
CA PHE A 140 -5.40 14.11 -2.79
C PHE A 140 -6.63 13.31 -2.31
N TYR A 141 -6.50 12.60 -1.19
CA TYR A 141 -7.61 11.84 -0.60
C TYR A 141 -8.73 12.73 -0.07
N ALA A 142 -8.42 13.91 0.46
CA ALA A 142 -9.41 14.89 0.89
C ALA A 142 -10.23 15.40 -0.31
N THR A 143 -9.56 15.77 -1.41
CA THR A 143 -10.23 16.21 -2.64
C THR A 143 -11.14 15.12 -3.22
N GLN A 144 -10.69 13.86 -3.26
CA GLN A 144 -11.55 12.75 -3.68
C GLN A 144 -12.79 12.58 -2.79
N ALA A 145 -12.63 12.71 -1.48
CA ALA A 145 -13.75 12.60 -0.55
C ALA A 145 -14.78 13.73 -0.72
N GLU A 146 -14.36 14.91 -1.19
CA GLU A 146 -15.26 16.01 -1.53
C GLU A 146 -16.01 15.77 -2.84
N MET A 147 -15.36 15.18 -3.85
CA MET A 147 -16.00 14.86 -5.14
C MET A 147 -17.09 13.78 -5.05
N LEU A 148 -17.06 12.96 -3.99
CA LEU A 148 -18.00 11.86 -3.74
C LEU A 148 -19.14 12.25 -2.78
N LYS A 149 -19.20 13.51 -2.33
CA LYS A 149 -20.32 14.08 -1.55
C LYS A 149 -21.33 14.74 -2.47
#